data_AF-A0A1G9V3G9-F1
#
_entry.id   AF-A0A1G9V3G9-F1
#
_cell.length_a   1.000
_cell.length_b   1.000
_cell.length_c   1.000
_cell.angle_alpha   90.00
_cell.angle_beta   90.00
_cell.angle_gamma   90.00
#
_symmetry.space_group_name_H-M   'P 1'
#
loop_
_entity.id
_entity.type
_entity.pdbx_description
1 polymer ?
#
loop_
_entity_poly.entity_id
_entity_poly.type
_entity_poly.pdbx_seq_one_letter_code
_entity_poly.pdbx_strand_id
1 'polypeptide(L)'
;VTFPSESWRTLLRNGRRTLCRNRGVLWSGISKSKSNIIRVKKIEPSLDPYLGYVNKTESYLYPEYRINIDKAYRDFKYSFSVIVDHNGKMKFKRFMLNLFPEFIETKTKVAQGIIDVYLRNLLDVTPGKTLGFPHSSVINLHVIGKVN
;
A
#
# COMPACT_ATOMS: atom_id res chain seq x y z
N VAL A 1 30.82 -27.71 11.61
CA VAL A 1 29.53 -28.33 11.98
C VAL A 1 28.72 -28.52 10.71
N THR A 2 28.78 -29.71 10.14
CA THR A 2 28.07 -30.12 8.93
C THR A 2 26.63 -30.50 9.32
N PHE A 3 25.63 -29.87 8.72
CA PHE A 3 24.23 -30.22 8.92
C PHE A 3 23.79 -31.23 7.85
N PRO A 4 23.16 -32.35 8.22
CA PRO A 4 22.82 -33.41 7.29
C PRO A 4 21.58 -33.05 6.46
N SER A 5 21.69 -33.29 5.16
CA SER A 5 20.60 -33.29 4.18
C SER A 5 19.87 -34.62 4.24
N GLU A 6 18.59 -34.62 4.63
CA GLU A 6 17.50 -35.49 4.11
C GLU A 6 16.34 -35.60 5.12
N SER A 7 15.20 -35.01 4.78
CA SER A 7 13.87 -35.58 5.02
C SER A 7 12.80 -34.67 4.38
N TRP A 8 12.66 -34.77 3.06
CA TRP A 8 11.58 -34.14 2.30
C TRP A 8 10.89 -35.19 1.45
N ARG A 9 10.16 -36.11 2.07
CA ARG A 9 9.24 -37.04 1.38
C ARG A 9 8.36 -37.74 2.39
N THR A 10 7.29 -37.06 2.80
CA THR A 10 5.97 -37.63 3.14
C THR A 10 5.17 -36.57 3.87
N LEU A 11 4.13 -36.06 3.19
CA LEU A 11 2.91 -35.41 3.71
C LEU A 11 2.29 -34.49 2.64
N LEU A 12 2.22 -34.98 1.40
CA LEU A 12 1.25 -34.51 0.41
C LEU A 12 -0.02 -35.34 0.57
N ARG A 13 -0.85 -34.99 1.55
CA ARG A 13 -2.29 -35.31 1.53
C ARG A 13 -3.00 -34.47 2.59
N ASN A 14 -3.97 -33.71 2.09
CA ASN A 14 -5.06 -33.06 2.82
C ASN A 14 -4.69 -31.94 3.80
N GLY A 15 -5.05 -30.72 3.40
CA GLY A 15 -5.25 -29.62 4.34
C GLY A 15 -4.94 -28.29 3.70
N ARG A 16 -5.99 -27.59 3.22
CA ARG A 16 -5.94 -26.16 2.93
C ARG A 16 -5.46 -25.40 4.17
N ARG A 17 -4.16 -25.10 4.23
CA ARG A 17 -3.59 -24.00 5.03
C ARG A 17 -2.52 -23.36 4.18
N THR A 18 -2.85 -22.21 3.60
CA THR A 18 -1.88 -21.26 3.07
C THR A 18 -1.02 -20.78 4.24
N LEU A 19 0.05 -21.54 4.50
CA LEU A 19 1.11 -21.20 5.44
C LEU A 19 1.87 -20.02 4.81
N CYS A 20 1.50 -18.79 5.17
CA CYS A 20 2.31 -17.62 4.86
C CYS A 20 3.66 -17.79 5.53
N ARG A 21 4.64 -18.28 4.76
CA ARG A 21 6.02 -18.44 5.15
C ARG A 21 6.57 -17.06 5.48
N ASN A 22 6.80 -16.83 6.77
CA ASN A 22 7.36 -15.63 7.35
C ASN A 22 8.80 -15.45 6.82
N ARG A 23 8.96 -14.76 5.69
CA ARG A 23 10.23 -14.15 5.28
C ARG A 23 10.14 -12.69 5.66
N GLY A 24 11.10 -12.18 6.43
CA GLY A 24 11.13 -10.80 6.92
C GLY A 24 10.75 -9.80 5.82
N VAL A 25 9.54 -9.24 5.94
CA VAL A 25 8.97 -8.30 4.99
C VAL A 25 9.44 -6.90 5.40
N LEU A 26 10.54 -6.46 4.79
CA LEU A 26 11.07 -5.09 4.92
C LEU A 26 10.28 -4.11 4.02
N TRP A 27 8.96 -4.12 4.11
CA TRP A 27 8.09 -3.30 3.26
C TRP A 27 7.13 -2.51 4.12
N SER A 28 7.22 -1.18 4.08
CA SER A 28 6.06 -0.34 4.37
C SER A 28 5.00 -0.64 3.32
N GLY A 29 3.89 -1.19 3.75
CA GLY A 29 2.88 -1.65 2.81
C GLY A 29 1.51 -1.72 3.43
N ILE A 30 0.51 -1.51 2.57
CA ILE A 30 -0.87 -1.86 2.90
C ILE A 30 -0.93 -3.39 2.80
N SER A 31 -1.01 -4.06 3.95
CA SER A 31 -0.83 -5.51 3.99
C SER A 31 -2.08 -6.24 3.53
N LYS A 32 -3.28 -5.77 3.96
CA LYS A 32 -4.57 -6.41 3.71
C LYS A 32 -5.71 -5.41 3.73
N SER A 33 -6.73 -5.68 2.91
CA SER A 33 -8.05 -5.07 3.05
C SER A 33 -8.81 -5.75 4.20
N LYS A 34 -9.42 -4.96 5.08
CA LYS A 34 -10.28 -5.49 6.16
C LYS A 34 -11.67 -5.89 5.67
N SER A 35 -12.08 -5.39 4.50
CA SER A 35 -13.43 -5.59 3.96
C SER A 35 -13.41 -5.90 2.46
N ASN A 36 -14.48 -6.53 1.99
CA ASN A 36 -14.70 -6.80 0.56
C ASN A 36 -15.07 -5.54 -0.25
N ILE A 37 -15.24 -4.39 0.42
CA ILE A 37 -15.61 -3.10 -0.19
C ILE A 37 -14.39 -2.43 -0.83
N ILE A 38 -13.19 -2.75 -0.35
CA ILE A 38 -11.95 -2.10 -0.75
C ILE A 38 -11.03 -3.09 -1.47
N ARG A 39 -10.58 -2.70 -2.65
CA ARG A 39 -9.62 -3.47 -3.45
C ARG A 39 -8.33 -2.68 -3.55
N VAL A 40 -7.25 -3.26 -3.04
CA VAL A 40 -5.91 -2.67 -3.07
C VAL A 40 -5.06 -3.43 -4.06
N LYS A 41 -4.41 -2.71 -4.98
CA LYS A 41 -3.44 -3.26 -5.92
C LYS A 41 -2.17 -2.43 -5.84
N LYS A 42 -1.03 -3.07 -5.59
CA LYS A 42 0.27 -2.42 -5.76
C LYS A 42 0.50 -2.22 -7.25
N ILE A 43 0.93 -1.02 -7.64
CA ILE A 43 1.31 -0.74 -9.02
C ILE A 43 2.76 -1.17 -9.16
N GLU A 44 3.01 -2.12 -10.06
CA GLU A 44 4.36 -2.47 -10.46
C GLU A 44 4.78 -1.56 -11.60
N PRO A 45 6.02 -1.04 -11.59
CA PRO A 45 6.51 -0.20 -12.67
C PRO A 45 6.51 -1.01 -13.97
N SER A 46 5.89 -0.48 -15.01
CA SER A 46 5.88 -1.13 -16.33
C SER A 46 7.29 -1.10 -16.92
N LEU A 47 7.71 -2.22 -17.50
CA LEU A 47 8.91 -2.29 -18.32
C LEU A 47 8.65 -1.46 -19.58
N ASP A 48 9.29 -0.31 -19.74
CA ASP A 48 9.34 0.36 -21.03
C ASP A 48 10.39 -0.36 -21.88
N PRO A 49 10.00 -1.03 -22.98
CA PRO A 49 10.92 -1.80 -23.82
C PRO A 49 11.98 -0.93 -24.51
N TYR A 50 11.82 0.39 -24.58
CA TYR A 50 12.76 1.31 -25.23
C TYR A 50 13.67 2.06 -24.25
N LEU A 51 13.19 2.35 -23.03
CA LEU A 51 13.96 3.11 -22.04
C LEU A 51 14.80 2.22 -21.10
N GLY A 52 14.56 0.90 -21.06
CA GLY A 52 15.44 -0.14 -20.47
C GLY A 52 15.65 -0.07 -18.95
N TYR A 53 15.52 1.10 -18.34
CA TYR A 53 15.69 1.34 -16.91
C TYR A 53 14.33 1.46 -16.25
N VAL A 54 13.90 0.34 -15.68
CA VAL A 54 12.87 0.35 -14.64
C VAL A 54 13.48 1.07 -13.45
N ASN A 55 12.90 2.19 -13.00
CA ASN A 55 13.34 2.86 -11.77
C ASN A 55 12.90 2.03 -10.54
N LYS A 56 13.49 0.85 -10.39
CA LYS A 56 13.18 -0.11 -9.32
C LYS A 56 13.46 0.50 -7.95
N THR A 57 14.46 1.37 -7.88
CA THR A 57 14.80 2.18 -6.70
C THR A 57 13.64 3.10 -6.31
N GLU A 58 13.02 3.78 -7.26
CA GLU A 58 11.85 4.64 -6.99
C GLU A 58 10.64 3.83 -6.51
N SER A 59 10.36 2.69 -7.13
CA SER A 59 9.28 1.79 -6.69
C SER A 59 9.49 1.21 -5.28
N TYR A 60 10.75 1.17 -4.83
CA TYR A 60 11.12 0.75 -3.48
C TYR A 60 10.97 1.90 -2.47
N LEU A 61 11.43 3.10 -2.81
CA LEU A 61 11.37 4.28 -1.94
C LEU A 61 9.96 4.87 -1.82
N TYR A 62 9.20 4.86 -2.91
CA TYR A 62 7.88 5.46 -3.04
C TYR A 62 6.90 4.47 -3.67
N PRO A 63 6.53 3.40 -2.94
CA PRO A 63 5.62 2.41 -3.48
C PRO A 63 4.26 3.02 -3.81
N GLU A 64 3.73 2.66 -4.97
CA GLU A 64 2.45 3.11 -5.48
C GLU A 64 1.35 2.07 -5.28
N TYR A 65 0.18 2.53 -4.84
CA TYR A 65 -0.99 1.69 -4.63
C TYR A 65 -2.22 2.30 -5.28
N ARG A 66 -2.98 1.45 -5.97
CA ARG A 66 -4.32 1.75 -6.46
C ARG A 66 -5.35 1.16 -5.51
N ILE A 67 -6.24 2.01 -5.03
CA ILE A 67 -7.30 1.67 -4.08
C ILE A 67 -8.63 1.97 -4.75
N ASN A 68 -9.43 0.94 -4.97
CA ASN A 68 -10.80 1.09 -5.44
C ASN A 68 -11.76 0.83 -4.26
N ILE A 69 -12.69 1.77 -4.04
CA ILE A 69 -13.71 1.72 -2.99
C ILE A 69 -15.06 1.62 -3.69
N ASP A 70 -15.73 0.47 -3.54
CA ASP A 70 -16.96 0.15 -4.25
C ASP A 70 -18.22 0.77 -3.59
N LYS A 71 -18.13 1.30 -2.34
CA LYS A 71 -19.23 1.98 -1.63
C LYS A 71 -18.81 3.34 -1.07
N ALA A 72 -18.43 4.24 -1.96
CA ALA A 72 -18.09 5.61 -1.58
C ALA A 72 -19.35 6.48 -1.42
N TYR A 73 -19.25 7.55 -0.63
CA TYR A 73 -20.34 8.53 -0.48
C TYR A 73 -20.60 9.32 -1.77
N ARG A 74 -19.55 9.52 -2.58
CA ARG A 74 -19.59 10.21 -3.86
C ARG A 74 -18.55 9.61 -4.79
N ASP A 75 -18.71 9.81 -6.09
CA ASP A 75 -17.67 9.45 -7.04
C ASP A 75 -16.48 10.39 -6.89
N PHE A 76 -15.28 9.83 -6.75
CA PHE A 76 -14.06 10.61 -6.69
C PHE A 76 -12.85 9.86 -7.20
N LYS A 77 -11.86 10.61 -7.67
CA LYS A 77 -10.55 10.12 -8.08
C LYS A 77 -9.49 11.09 -7.61
N TYR A 78 -8.65 10.65 -6.68
CA TYR A 78 -7.57 11.46 -6.12
C TYR A 78 -6.25 10.69 -6.08
N SER A 79 -5.16 11.40 -6.39
CA SER A 79 -3.80 10.88 -6.33
C SER A 79 -2.97 11.75 -5.39
N PHE A 80 -2.51 11.17 -4.28
CA PHE A 80 -1.76 11.90 -3.26
C PHE A 80 -0.73 11.03 -2.55
N SER A 81 0.32 11.68 -2.06
CA SER A 81 1.34 11.07 -1.21
C SER A 81 0.92 11.16 0.26
N VAL A 82 1.15 10.08 0.98
CA VAL A 82 0.84 9.93 2.41
C VAL A 82 2.09 9.51 3.15
N ILE A 83 2.26 10.05 4.36
CA ILE A 83 3.27 9.59 5.31
C ILE A 83 2.61 8.57 6.23
N VAL A 84 3.13 7.35 6.25
CA VAL A 84 2.79 6.34 7.24
C VAL A 84 3.75 6.48 8.39
N ASP A 85 3.22 6.79 9.57
CA ASP A 85 3.98 6.93 10.81
C ASP A 85 4.40 5.56 11.37
N HIS A 86 5.32 5.55 12.34
CA HIS A 86 5.79 4.34 13.04
C HIS A 86 4.65 3.55 13.71
N ASN A 87 3.54 4.22 14.04
CA ASN A 87 2.33 3.62 14.60
C ASN A 87 1.31 3.16 13.54
N GLY A 88 1.65 3.24 12.25
CA GLY A 88 0.73 2.93 11.14
C GLY A 88 -0.33 4.01 10.86
N LYS A 89 -0.25 5.17 11.55
CA LYS A 89 -1.15 6.31 11.27
C LYS A 89 -0.74 6.99 9.97
N MET A 90 -1.72 7.26 9.12
CA MET A 90 -1.53 7.94 7.84
C MET A 90 -1.74 9.45 7.99
N LYS A 91 -0.82 10.25 7.45
CA LYS A 91 -0.93 11.70 7.37
C LYS A 91 -0.80 12.15 5.93
N PHE A 92 -1.68 13.05 5.50
CA PHE A 92 -1.56 13.66 4.18
C PHE A 92 -0.23 14.43 4.05
N LYS A 93 0.46 14.26 2.92
CA LYS A 93 1.71 14.99 2.62
C LYS A 93 1.50 16.02 1.51
N ARG A 94 1.12 15.55 0.32
CA ARG A 94 0.92 16.40 -0.86
C ARG A 94 0.10 15.69 -1.92
N PHE A 95 -0.49 16.46 -2.83
CA PHE A 95 -1.04 15.93 -4.07
C PHE A 95 0.09 15.57 -5.05
N MET A 96 -0.14 14.54 -5.86
CA MET A 96 0.81 14.17 -6.93
C MET A 96 0.66 15.07 -8.16
N LEU A 97 -0.51 15.67 -8.34
CA LEU A 97 -0.80 16.63 -9.42
C LEU A 97 -0.61 18.05 -8.90
N ASN A 98 -0.10 18.93 -9.76
CA ASN A 98 -0.03 20.36 -9.47
C ASN A 98 -1.46 20.93 -9.44
N LEU A 99 -1.86 21.42 -8.28
CA LEU A 99 -3.13 22.11 -8.08
C LEU A 99 -2.89 23.62 -8.03
N PHE A 100 -3.84 24.39 -8.52
CA PHE A 100 -3.86 25.83 -8.30
C PHE A 100 -4.01 26.13 -6.80
N PRO A 101 -3.35 27.19 -6.29
CA PRO A 101 -3.29 27.49 -4.86
C PRO A 101 -4.66 27.63 -4.20
N GLU A 102 -5.64 28.19 -4.92
CA GLU A 102 -7.01 28.39 -4.46
C GLU A 102 -7.73 27.08 -4.08
N PHE A 103 -7.38 25.97 -4.73
CA PHE A 103 -8.01 24.67 -4.48
C PHE A 103 -7.26 23.82 -3.45
N ILE A 104 -6.03 24.19 -3.08
CA ILE A 104 -5.18 23.36 -2.21
C ILE A 104 -5.87 23.10 -0.87
N GLU A 105 -6.40 24.14 -0.22
CA GLU A 105 -6.99 23.99 1.11
C GLU A 105 -8.24 23.10 1.08
N THR A 106 -9.16 23.40 0.16
CA THR A 106 -10.41 22.64 -0.01
C THR A 106 -10.14 21.18 -0.37
N LYS A 107 -9.22 20.92 -1.30
CA LYS A 107 -8.87 19.54 -1.68
C LYS A 107 -8.13 18.81 -0.56
N THR A 108 -7.28 19.50 0.18
CA THR A 108 -6.56 18.90 1.33
C THR A 108 -7.54 18.42 2.40
N LYS A 109 -8.58 19.22 2.71
CA LYS A 109 -9.65 18.80 3.63
C LYS A 109 -10.37 17.54 3.14
N VAL A 110 -10.65 17.45 1.83
CA VAL A 110 -11.25 16.24 1.24
C VAL A 110 -10.32 15.03 1.33
N ALA A 111 -9.04 15.19 1.00
CA ALA A 111 -8.06 14.11 1.08
C ALA A 111 -7.89 13.61 2.52
N GLN A 112 -7.84 14.51 3.49
CA GLN A 112 -7.79 14.18 4.91
C GLN A 112 -9.05 13.40 5.33
N GLY A 113 -10.23 13.83 4.93
CA GLY A 113 -11.48 13.11 5.16
C GLY A 113 -11.48 11.70 4.55
N ILE A 114 -10.91 11.51 3.35
CA ILE A 114 -10.77 10.19 2.74
C ILE A 114 -9.85 9.28 3.57
N ILE A 115 -8.73 9.81 4.06
CA ILE A 115 -7.80 9.07 4.92
C ILE A 115 -8.48 8.63 6.21
N ASP A 116 -9.16 9.56 6.89
CA ASP A 116 -9.73 9.31 8.22
C ASP A 116 -10.96 8.42 8.19
N VAL A 117 -11.83 8.56 7.17
CA VAL A 117 -13.07 7.78 7.07
C VAL A 117 -12.85 6.44 6.40
N TYR A 118 -12.15 6.40 5.26
CA TYR A 118 -12.01 5.19 4.48
C TYR A 118 -10.73 4.44 4.83
N LEU A 119 -9.57 5.09 4.65
CA LEU A 119 -8.31 4.36 4.70
C LEU A 119 -8.00 3.83 6.11
N ARG A 120 -8.24 4.63 7.15
CA ARG A 120 -8.04 4.25 8.54
C ARG A 120 -8.92 3.07 8.97
N ASN A 121 -10.16 3.04 8.52
CA ASN A 121 -11.15 2.03 8.93
C ASN A 121 -11.06 0.75 8.09
N LEU A 122 -10.79 0.88 6.79
CA LEU A 122 -10.89 -0.23 5.84
C LEU A 122 -9.56 -0.92 5.55
N LEU A 123 -8.42 -0.29 5.87
CA LEU A 123 -7.10 -0.87 5.63
C LEU A 123 -6.41 -1.30 6.93
N ASP A 124 -5.59 -2.34 6.79
CA ASP A 124 -4.58 -2.69 7.77
C ASP A 124 -3.20 -2.27 7.27
N VAL A 125 -2.67 -1.21 7.87
CA VAL A 125 -1.42 -0.56 7.44
C VAL A 125 -0.30 -1.00 8.36
N THR A 126 0.65 -1.73 7.79
CA THR A 126 1.87 -2.10 8.51
C THR A 126 2.97 -1.08 8.17
N PRO A 127 3.50 -0.35 9.16
CA PRO A 127 4.64 0.52 8.94
C PRO A 127 5.86 -0.32 8.55
N GLY A 128 6.72 0.24 7.71
CA GLY A 128 7.96 -0.41 7.33
C GLY A 128 8.89 -0.49 8.53
N LYS A 129 9.70 -1.53 8.53
CA LYS A 129 10.65 -1.80 9.60
C LYS A 129 12.04 -1.83 9.01
N THR A 130 12.95 -1.06 9.60
CA THR A 130 14.38 -1.11 9.27
C THR A 130 15.08 -1.67 10.49
N LEU A 131 15.83 -2.77 10.33
CA LEU A 131 16.53 -3.45 11.44
C LEU A 131 15.62 -3.80 12.64
N GLY A 132 14.33 -4.08 12.39
CA GLY A 132 13.35 -4.42 13.42
C GLY A 132 12.62 -3.23 14.05
N PHE A 133 13.08 -2.00 13.82
CA PHE A 133 12.44 -0.79 14.33
C PHE A 133 11.47 -0.20 13.29
N PRO A 134 10.24 0.16 13.68
CA PRO A 134 9.29 0.79 12.78
C PRO A 134 9.79 2.18 12.38
N HIS A 135 9.77 2.47 11.09
CA HIS A 135 10.19 3.75 10.54
C HIS A 135 9.05 4.39 9.75
N SER A 136 9.02 5.72 9.74
CA SER A 136 8.08 6.45 8.90
C SER A 136 8.47 6.30 7.42
N SER A 137 7.47 6.25 6.57
CA SER A 137 7.67 6.03 5.13
C SER A 137 6.65 6.78 4.31
N VAL A 138 7.00 7.07 3.07
CA VAL A 138 6.11 7.76 2.14
C VAL A 138 5.55 6.74 1.17
N ILE A 139 4.24 6.77 0.98
CA ILE A 139 3.54 5.94 -0.01
C ILE A 139 2.71 6.84 -0.92
N ASN A 140 2.60 6.43 -2.18
CA ASN A 140 1.80 7.12 -3.18
C ASN A 140 0.49 6.35 -3.39
N LEU A 141 -0.64 7.06 -3.29
CA LEU A 141 -1.96 6.46 -3.35
C LEU A 141 -2.78 7.05 -4.49
N HIS A 142 -3.41 6.15 -5.25
CA HIS A 142 -4.44 6.46 -6.24
C HIS A 142 -5.77 5.89 -5.75
N VAL A 143 -6.62 6.76 -5.20
CA VAL A 143 -7.90 6.36 -4.62
C VAL A 143 -9.03 6.69 -5.57
N ILE A 144 -9.84 5.68 -5.88
CA ILE A 144 -11.02 5.77 -6.72
C ILE A 144 -12.22 5.30 -5.89
N GLY A 145 -13.16 6.20 -5.64
CA GLY A 145 -14.44 5.90 -5.01
C GLY A 145 -15.55 5.88 -6.05
N LYS A 146 -16.45 4.89 -5.96
CA LYS A 146 -17.68 4.83 -6.73
C LYS A 146 -18.90 4.70 -5.82
N VAL A 147 -19.99 5.38 -6.16
CA VAL A 147 -21.32 5.18 -5.58
C VAL A 147 -21.95 4.00 -6.34
N ASN A 148 -22.22 2.91 -5.65
CA ASN A 148 -22.69 1.67 -6.27
C ASN A 148 -23.80 1.03 -5.44
#